data_AF-A0A5A7P9S0-F1
#
_entry.id   AF-A0A5A7P9S0-F1
#
_cell.length_a   1.000
_cell.length_b   1.000
_cell.length_c   1.000
_cell.angle_alpha   90.00
_cell.angle_beta   90.00
_cell.angle_gamma   90.00
#
_symmetry.space_group_name_H-M   'P 1'
#
loop_
_entity.id
_entity.type
_entity.pdbx_description
1 polymer ?
#
loop_
_entity_poly.entity_id
_entity_poly.type
_entity_poly.pdbx_seq_one_letter_code
_entity_poly.pdbx_strand_id
1 'polypeptide(L)'
;MSDHKKATIIDGKAVAQTIRSEIADEVRRLSDTYGKVPGLAVVIVGQRKDSQSYVNMKRKACAEVGINSIDLDLPEEVSESELISKVHELNVNPNVHGILVQLPLPKHINEEKILSEISLEKDVDGFHPLNIGKLAMKGRDPLFVPCTPKIKGSWIKPGAAVIDVGTNAVDDPSKKSGYRLVGDVDFQEACKVAGFITPVPGGVGPMTVAMLLKNTLDGAKRIIENSKLISRALEYDGGGGVPLLVVRLPLVQILKKQKKLHQRDLQRSRMPHINDEEGEIKETTSRMPNINDEGGEIKETTKTQKTKTIKPG
;
A
#
# COMPACT_ATOMS: atom_id res chain seq x y z
N MET A 1 -25.40 22.40 -42.14
CA MET A 1 -25.63 21.23 -41.27
C MET A 1 -24.29 20.87 -40.67
N SER A 2 -24.06 21.17 -39.40
CA SER A 2 -22.81 20.83 -38.72
C SER A 2 -22.77 19.31 -38.50
N ASP A 3 -21.77 18.63 -39.06
CA ASP A 3 -21.46 17.24 -38.74
C ASP A 3 -21.27 17.12 -37.22
N HIS A 4 -22.28 16.63 -36.52
CA HIS A 4 -22.14 16.26 -35.11
C HIS A 4 -21.26 15.01 -35.04
N LYS A 5 -19.95 15.23 -35.08
CA LYS A 5 -18.94 14.18 -34.92
C LYS A 5 -19.14 13.54 -33.55
N LYS A 6 -19.63 12.29 -33.55
CA LYS A 6 -19.83 11.49 -32.34
C LYS A 6 -18.50 11.35 -31.60
N ALA A 7 -18.54 11.40 -30.28
CA ALA A 7 -17.36 11.33 -29.42
C ALA A 7 -16.50 10.10 -29.75
N THR A 8 -15.19 10.28 -29.71
CA THR A 8 -14.23 9.17 -29.81
C THR A 8 -14.26 8.37 -28.51
N ILE A 9 -14.49 7.07 -28.60
CA ILE A 9 -14.53 6.20 -27.41
C ILE A 9 -13.10 5.94 -26.95
N ILE A 10 -12.82 6.22 -25.67
CA ILE A 10 -11.59 5.82 -25.01
C ILE A 10 -11.78 4.37 -24.53
N ASP A 11 -11.23 3.42 -25.30
CA ASP A 11 -11.30 1.99 -24.97
C ASP A 11 -10.27 1.64 -23.89
N GLY A 12 -10.69 1.75 -22.63
CA GLY A 12 -9.86 1.40 -21.49
C GLY A 12 -9.50 -0.08 -21.41
N LYS A 13 -10.26 -0.99 -22.05
CA LYS A 13 -9.89 -2.41 -22.12
C LYS A 13 -8.69 -2.61 -23.02
N ALA A 14 -8.71 -2.00 -24.21
CA ALA A 14 -7.60 -2.08 -25.16
C ALA A 14 -6.32 -1.50 -24.55
N VAL A 15 -6.40 -0.30 -23.97
CA VAL A 15 -5.25 0.34 -23.31
C VAL A 15 -4.73 -0.50 -22.14
N ALA A 16 -5.63 -1.01 -21.29
CA ALA A 16 -5.25 -1.87 -20.17
C ALA A 16 -4.59 -3.18 -20.64
N GLN A 17 -5.01 -3.75 -21.78
CA GLN A 17 -4.36 -4.93 -22.34
C GLN A 17 -2.94 -4.65 -22.79
N THR A 18 -2.70 -3.53 -23.49
CA THR A 18 -1.35 -3.12 -23.89
C THR A 18 -0.43 -3.00 -22.67
N ILE A 19 -0.89 -2.31 -21.63
CA ILE A 19 -0.14 -2.15 -20.38
C ILE A 19 0.13 -3.50 -19.71
N ARG A 20 -0.85 -4.40 -19.66
CA ARG A 20 -0.65 -5.74 -19.09
C ARG A 20 0.39 -6.55 -19.87
N SER A 21 0.40 -6.47 -21.20
CA SER A 21 1.42 -7.13 -22.02
C SER A 21 2.82 -6.59 -21.71
N GLU A 22 2.99 -5.27 -21.62
CA GLU A 22 4.27 -4.65 -21.25
C GLU A 22 4.73 -5.07 -19.85
N ILE A 23 3.81 -5.13 -18.88
CA ILE A 23 4.09 -5.62 -17.52
C ILE A 23 4.55 -7.08 -17.58
N ALA A 24 3.86 -7.94 -18.34
CA ALA A 24 4.20 -9.36 -18.43
C ALA A 24 5.61 -9.59 -19.01
N ASP A 25 5.97 -8.85 -20.05
CA ASP A 25 7.32 -8.91 -20.64
C ASP A 25 8.38 -8.47 -19.63
N GLU A 26 8.09 -7.42 -18.86
CA GLU A 26 9.01 -6.90 -17.86
C GLU A 26 9.16 -7.81 -16.64
N VAL A 27 8.06 -8.44 -16.19
CA VAL A 27 8.09 -9.46 -15.14
C VAL A 27 8.94 -10.65 -15.58
N ARG A 28 8.78 -11.09 -16.84
CA ARG A 28 9.63 -12.15 -17.42
C ARG A 28 11.10 -11.74 -17.40
N ARG A 29 11.41 -10.52 -17.81
CA ARG A 29 12.77 -9.99 -17.76
C ARG A 29 13.35 -9.98 -16.33
N LEU A 30 12.57 -9.58 -15.33
CA LEU A 30 12.99 -9.63 -13.92
C LEU A 30 13.27 -11.07 -13.47
N SER A 31 12.39 -12.01 -13.84
CA SER A 31 12.56 -13.43 -13.54
C SER A 31 13.84 -13.98 -14.18
N ASP A 32 14.05 -13.74 -15.46
CA ASP A 32 15.20 -14.27 -16.21
C ASP A 32 16.53 -13.66 -15.73
N THR A 33 16.52 -12.37 -15.38
CA THR A 33 17.75 -11.66 -14.98
C THR A 33 18.10 -11.87 -13.51
N TYR A 34 17.11 -12.00 -12.62
CA TYR A 34 17.33 -11.98 -11.16
C TYR A 34 16.74 -13.18 -10.41
N GLY A 35 16.00 -14.07 -11.08
CA GLY A 35 15.25 -15.13 -10.42
C GLY A 35 14.16 -14.60 -9.47
N LYS A 36 13.66 -13.37 -9.71
CA LYS A 36 12.68 -12.70 -8.86
C LYS A 36 11.51 -12.20 -9.68
N VAL A 37 10.32 -12.33 -9.12
CA VAL A 37 9.08 -11.77 -9.67
C VAL A 37 8.46 -10.80 -8.66
N PRO A 38 7.69 -9.79 -9.11
CA PRO A 38 6.93 -8.95 -8.19
C PRO A 38 5.90 -9.79 -7.44
N GLY A 39 5.52 -9.30 -6.26
CA GLY A 39 4.56 -9.97 -5.40
C GLY A 39 3.55 -8.97 -4.86
N LEU A 40 2.27 -9.27 -5.04
CA LEU A 40 1.14 -8.47 -4.58
C LEU A 40 0.38 -9.24 -3.51
N ALA A 41 0.32 -8.69 -2.31
CA ALA A 41 -0.56 -9.20 -1.26
C ALA A 41 -1.95 -8.57 -1.38
N VAL A 42 -2.99 -9.39 -1.41
CA VAL A 42 -4.39 -8.95 -1.48
C VAL A 42 -5.12 -9.43 -0.23
N VAL A 43 -5.50 -8.49 0.62
CA VAL A 43 -6.21 -8.74 1.88
C VAL A 43 -7.70 -8.45 1.68
N ILE A 44 -8.56 -9.41 2.01
CA ILE A 44 -10.02 -9.24 2.02
C ILE A 44 -10.55 -9.68 3.38
N VAL A 45 -11.52 -8.93 3.91
CA VAL A 45 -12.19 -9.24 5.18
C VAL A 45 -13.68 -9.45 4.90
N GLY A 46 -14.20 -10.60 5.33
CA GLY A 46 -15.59 -10.99 5.12
C GLY A 46 -15.88 -11.56 3.73
N GLN A 47 -17.17 -11.73 3.42
CA GLN A 47 -17.64 -12.52 2.26
C GLN A 47 -18.53 -11.71 1.30
N ARG A 48 -18.32 -10.40 1.21
CA ARG A 48 -19.06 -9.53 0.28
C ARG A 48 -18.84 -9.92 -1.18
N LYS A 49 -19.93 -10.19 -1.91
CA LYS A 49 -19.92 -10.70 -3.31
C LYS A 49 -19.27 -9.72 -4.31
N ASP A 50 -19.48 -8.42 -4.13
CA ASP A 50 -18.88 -7.38 -4.95
C ASP A 50 -17.36 -7.29 -4.72
N SER A 51 -16.92 -7.31 -3.46
CA SER A 51 -15.50 -7.37 -3.10
C SER A 51 -14.80 -8.61 -3.65
N GLN A 52 -15.43 -9.79 -3.56
CA GLN A 52 -14.89 -11.03 -4.12
C GLN A 52 -14.71 -10.96 -5.64
N SER A 53 -15.69 -10.42 -6.35
CA SER A 53 -15.61 -10.28 -7.82
C SER A 53 -14.44 -9.37 -8.23
N TYR A 54 -14.22 -8.30 -7.48
CA TYR A 54 -13.12 -7.35 -7.71
C TYR A 54 -11.75 -7.98 -7.40
N VAL A 55 -11.64 -8.70 -6.28
CA VAL A 55 -10.41 -9.41 -5.89
C VAL A 55 -10.06 -10.53 -6.87
N ASN A 56 -11.04 -11.32 -7.31
CA ASN A 56 -10.83 -12.38 -8.29
C ASN A 56 -10.30 -11.84 -9.62
N MET A 57 -10.77 -10.66 -10.05
CA MET A 57 -10.25 -9.99 -11.23
C MET A 57 -8.76 -9.61 -11.05
N LYS A 58 -8.39 -9.08 -9.88
CA LYS A 58 -7.00 -8.73 -9.55
C LYS A 58 -6.10 -9.97 -9.52
N ARG A 59 -6.53 -11.05 -8.85
CA ARG A 59 -5.82 -12.35 -8.79
C ARG A 59 -5.55 -12.90 -10.18
N LYS A 60 -6.58 -12.93 -11.03
CA LYS A 60 -6.47 -13.38 -12.42
C LYS A 60 -5.48 -12.52 -13.21
N ALA A 61 -5.54 -11.20 -13.03
CA ALA A 61 -4.65 -10.28 -13.71
C ALA A 61 -3.19 -10.44 -13.26
N CYS A 62 -2.92 -10.69 -11.97
CA CYS A 62 -1.58 -11.04 -11.47
C CYS A 62 -1.05 -12.30 -12.16
N ALA A 63 -1.86 -13.36 -12.19
CA ALA A 63 -1.47 -14.62 -12.82
C ALA A 63 -1.19 -14.47 -14.33
N GLU A 64 -2.00 -13.66 -15.04
CA GLU A 64 -1.83 -13.36 -16.46
C GLU A 64 -0.46 -12.72 -16.76
N VAL A 65 0.03 -11.84 -15.88
CA VAL A 65 1.29 -11.11 -16.07
C VAL A 65 2.48 -11.73 -15.34
N GLY A 66 2.30 -12.85 -14.63
CA GLY A 66 3.36 -13.52 -13.88
C GLY A 66 3.72 -12.88 -12.53
N ILE A 67 2.87 -12.01 -11.99
CA ILE A 67 3.04 -11.47 -10.63
C ILE A 67 2.58 -12.51 -9.61
N ASN A 68 3.39 -12.74 -8.57
CA ASN A 68 3.04 -13.65 -7.48
C ASN A 68 1.93 -13.02 -6.60
N SER A 69 0.74 -13.62 -6.59
CA SER A 69 -0.37 -13.16 -5.73
C SER A 69 -0.29 -13.86 -4.37
N ILE A 70 -0.36 -13.10 -3.29
CA ILE A 70 -0.44 -13.61 -1.91
C ILE A 70 -1.81 -13.20 -1.37
N ASP A 71 -2.69 -14.17 -1.28
CA ASP A 71 -4.09 -13.93 -0.97
C ASP A 71 -4.37 -14.20 0.52
N LEU A 72 -4.93 -13.21 1.20
CA LEU A 72 -5.30 -13.29 2.62
C LEU A 72 -6.80 -13.04 2.77
N ASP A 73 -7.55 -14.14 2.88
CA ASP A 73 -9.00 -14.13 3.10
C ASP A 73 -9.27 -14.27 4.60
N LEU A 74 -9.74 -13.18 5.23
CA LEU A 74 -10.02 -13.12 6.67
C LEU A 74 -11.54 -13.16 6.93
N PRO A 75 -11.97 -13.77 8.05
CA PRO A 75 -13.38 -13.77 8.46
C PRO A 75 -13.86 -12.35 8.76
N GLU A 76 -15.18 -12.13 8.68
CA GLU A 76 -15.76 -10.81 8.99
C GLU A 76 -15.50 -10.43 10.45
N GLU A 77 -15.44 -11.40 11.34
CA GLU A 77 -15.26 -11.27 12.78
C GLU A 77 -13.80 -10.98 13.21
N VAL A 78 -12.86 -10.91 12.25
CA VAL A 78 -11.46 -10.64 12.56
C VAL A 78 -11.31 -9.36 13.38
N SER A 79 -10.46 -9.41 14.41
CA SER A 79 -10.19 -8.24 15.23
C SER A 79 -9.30 -7.24 14.49
N GLU A 80 -9.44 -5.94 14.82
CA GLU A 80 -8.58 -4.90 14.25
C GLU A 80 -7.10 -5.18 14.53
N SER A 81 -6.75 -5.61 15.74
CA SER A 81 -5.36 -5.93 16.11
C SER A 81 -4.79 -7.11 15.32
N GLU A 82 -5.62 -8.10 15.01
CA GLU A 82 -5.20 -9.25 14.20
C GLU A 82 -4.97 -8.84 12.75
N LEU A 83 -5.85 -8.02 12.18
CA LEU A 83 -5.67 -7.47 10.83
C LEU A 83 -4.39 -6.62 10.73
N ILE A 84 -4.11 -5.76 11.72
CA ILE A 84 -2.87 -4.98 11.79
C ILE A 84 -1.65 -5.91 11.83
N SER A 85 -1.71 -6.95 12.66
CA SER A 85 -0.62 -7.94 12.76
C SER A 85 -0.34 -8.60 11.41
N LYS A 86 -1.39 -8.94 10.66
CA LYS A 86 -1.25 -9.48 9.29
C LYS A 86 -0.67 -8.48 8.30
N VAL A 87 -1.08 -7.21 8.35
CA VAL A 87 -0.46 -6.15 7.53
C VAL A 87 1.03 -6.01 7.87
N HIS A 88 1.42 -6.09 9.14
CA HIS A 88 2.82 -6.04 9.56
C HIS A 88 3.63 -7.24 9.07
N GLU A 89 3.07 -8.45 9.10
CA GLU A 89 3.69 -9.65 8.49
C GLU A 89 3.99 -9.42 6.99
N LEU A 90 3.04 -8.84 6.25
CA LEU A 90 3.21 -8.52 4.84
C LEU A 90 4.23 -7.40 4.59
N ASN A 91 4.31 -6.40 5.48
CA ASN A 91 5.27 -5.32 5.40
C ASN A 91 6.71 -5.82 5.51
N VAL A 92 6.99 -6.80 6.36
CA VAL A 92 8.35 -7.35 6.53
C VAL A 92 8.68 -8.45 5.52
N ASN A 93 7.69 -9.00 4.82
CA ASN A 93 7.91 -10.06 3.84
C ASN A 93 8.66 -9.55 2.59
N PRO A 94 9.87 -10.05 2.29
CA PRO A 94 10.68 -9.58 1.16
C PRO A 94 10.12 -10.01 -0.21
N ASN A 95 9.19 -10.97 -0.25
CA ASN A 95 8.52 -11.40 -1.47
C ASN A 95 7.26 -10.56 -1.77
N VAL A 96 6.83 -9.71 -0.84
CA VAL A 96 5.70 -8.79 -1.01
C VAL A 96 6.26 -7.43 -1.38
N HIS A 97 5.82 -6.91 -2.52
CA HIS A 97 6.25 -5.63 -3.09
C HIS A 97 5.09 -4.63 -3.17
N GLY A 98 3.85 -5.13 -3.12
CA GLY A 98 2.64 -4.34 -2.97
C GLY A 98 1.68 -4.99 -2.00
N ILE A 99 0.95 -4.18 -1.24
CA ILE A 99 -0.13 -4.60 -0.34
C ILE A 99 -1.38 -3.84 -0.74
N LEU A 100 -2.47 -4.57 -0.89
CA LEU A 100 -3.79 -4.05 -1.16
C LEU A 100 -4.75 -4.59 -0.10
N VAL A 101 -5.39 -3.70 0.64
CA VAL A 101 -6.50 -4.05 1.54
C VAL A 101 -7.80 -3.69 0.82
N GLN A 102 -8.63 -4.70 0.54
CA GLN A 102 -9.89 -4.50 -0.18
C GLN A 102 -10.93 -3.86 0.74
N LEU A 103 -11.40 -2.68 0.32
CA LEU A 103 -12.45 -1.91 0.98
C LEU A 103 -13.85 -2.25 0.44
N PRO A 104 -14.92 -1.94 1.20
CA PRO A 104 -14.88 -1.45 2.59
C PRO A 104 -14.62 -2.58 3.59
N LEU A 105 -14.04 -2.22 4.74
CA LEU A 105 -13.86 -3.14 5.86
C LEU A 105 -15.15 -3.25 6.69
N PRO A 106 -15.30 -4.30 7.52
CA PRO A 106 -16.37 -4.39 8.49
C PRO A 106 -16.43 -3.17 9.42
N LYS A 107 -17.64 -2.80 9.86
CA LYS A 107 -17.88 -1.55 10.61
C LYS A 107 -17.13 -1.42 11.94
N HIS A 108 -16.70 -2.54 12.53
CA HIS A 108 -15.93 -2.53 13.78
C HIS A 108 -14.42 -2.30 13.57
N ILE A 109 -13.96 -2.16 12.33
CA ILE A 109 -12.55 -1.93 11.98
C ILE A 109 -12.39 -0.52 11.43
N ASN A 110 -11.40 0.22 11.96
CA ASN A 110 -11.08 1.54 11.44
C ASN A 110 -10.19 1.43 10.18
N GLU A 111 -10.77 1.73 9.01
CA GLU A 111 -10.07 1.68 7.72
C GLU A 111 -8.82 2.56 7.66
N GLU A 112 -8.90 3.81 8.13
CA GLU A 112 -7.77 4.75 8.12
C GLU A 112 -6.58 4.19 8.91
N LYS A 113 -6.87 3.61 10.08
CA LYS A 113 -5.86 2.99 10.92
C LYS A 113 -5.18 1.83 10.18
N ILE A 114 -5.94 0.91 9.60
CA ILE A 114 -5.37 -0.22 8.82
C ILE A 114 -4.51 0.27 7.66
N LEU A 115 -5.01 1.23 6.87
CA LEU A 115 -4.29 1.76 5.70
C LEU A 115 -3.02 2.51 6.10
N SER A 116 -3.00 3.16 7.26
CA SER A 116 -1.81 3.85 7.79
C SER A 116 -0.70 2.90 8.26
N GLU A 117 -1.03 1.64 8.54
CA GLU A 117 -0.06 0.61 8.91
C GLU A 117 0.64 -0.01 7.69
N ILE A 118 0.15 0.23 6.46
CA ILE A 118 0.81 -0.26 5.23
C ILE A 118 2.07 0.56 5.00
N SER A 119 3.21 -0.11 4.82
CA SER A 119 4.47 0.58 4.52
C SER A 119 4.34 1.41 3.24
N LEU A 120 4.79 2.66 3.28
CA LEU A 120 4.72 3.61 2.16
C LEU A 120 5.26 3.06 0.84
N GLU A 121 6.30 2.22 0.89
CA GLU A 121 6.94 1.63 -0.28
C GLU A 121 6.12 0.49 -0.93
N LYS A 122 5.19 -0.11 -0.16
CA LYS A 122 4.31 -1.22 -0.56
C LYS A 122 2.85 -0.81 -0.73
N ASP A 123 2.48 0.43 -0.41
CA ASP A 123 1.14 0.96 -0.67
C ASP A 123 0.94 1.21 -2.17
N VAL A 124 0.40 0.21 -2.86
CA VAL A 124 0.20 0.23 -4.33
C VAL A 124 -1.12 0.87 -4.76
N ASP A 125 -2.06 1.04 -3.83
CA ASP A 125 -3.33 1.75 -4.07
C ASP A 125 -3.17 3.26 -3.83
N GLY A 126 -2.12 3.66 -3.11
CA GLY A 126 -1.78 5.06 -2.86
C GLY A 126 -2.61 5.70 -1.75
N PHE A 127 -3.30 4.90 -0.94
CA PHE A 127 -4.21 5.37 0.10
C PHE A 127 -3.55 5.62 1.45
N HIS A 128 -2.25 5.35 1.60
CA HIS A 128 -1.52 5.80 2.78
C HIS A 128 -1.61 7.34 2.87
N PRO A 129 -1.95 7.93 4.03
CA PRO A 129 -2.06 9.39 4.19
C PRO A 129 -0.88 10.22 3.66
N LEU A 130 0.34 9.70 3.67
CA LEU A 130 1.52 10.36 3.10
C LEU A 130 1.59 10.24 1.56
N ASN A 131 1.09 9.16 0.96
CA ASN A 131 0.93 9.04 -0.50
C ASN A 131 -0.22 9.91 -0.98
N ILE A 132 -1.34 9.92 -0.26
CA ILE A 132 -2.41 10.92 -0.44
C ILE A 132 -1.81 12.31 -0.31
N GLY A 133 -0.99 12.60 0.70
CA GLY A 133 -0.31 13.89 0.88
C GLY A 133 0.65 14.27 -0.26
N LYS A 134 1.43 13.32 -0.80
CA LYS A 134 2.31 13.53 -1.97
C LYS A 134 1.53 13.73 -3.26
N LEU A 135 0.40 13.04 -3.43
CA LEU A 135 -0.54 13.23 -4.54
C LEU A 135 -1.34 14.54 -4.38
N ALA A 136 -1.68 14.90 -3.15
CA ALA A 136 -2.49 16.05 -2.74
C ALA A 136 -1.66 17.33 -2.52
N MET A 137 -0.39 17.36 -2.90
CA MET A 137 0.32 18.63 -3.19
C MET A 137 -0.30 19.40 -4.38
N LYS A 138 -1.44 18.94 -4.92
CA LYS A 138 -2.52 19.78 -5.46
C LYS A 138 -3.82 19.70 -4.63
N GLY A 139 -3.81 20.39 -3.48
CA GLY A 139 -4.93 21.20 -2.97
C GLY A 139 -6.25 20.54 -2.52
N ARG A 140 -6.34 20.35 -1.19
CA ARG A 140 -7.53 20.33 -0.29
C ARG A 140 -8.33 19.04 -0.14
N ASP A 141 -8.80 18.80 1.10
CA ASP A 141 -9.86 17.86 1.44
C ASP A 141 -11.23 18.36 0.94
N PRO A 142 -12.02 17.51 0.26
CA PRO A 142 -13.40 17.84 -0.07
C PRO A 142 -14.28 17.73 1.17
N LEU A 143 -14.91 18.86 1.57
CA LEU A 143 -15.90 18.93 2.65
C LEU A 143 -17.24 18.23 2.32
N PHE A 144 -17.39 17.72 1.09
CA PHE A 144 -18.57 17.02 0.60
C PHE A 144 -18.15 15.83 -0.27
N VAL A 145 -18.80 14.68 -0.06
CA VAL A 145 -18.72 13.52 -0.95
C VAL A 145 -19.57 13.80 -2.21
N PRO A 146 -19.18 13.31 -3.42
CA PRO A 146 -19.95 13.57 -4.63
C PRO A 146 -21.34 12.95 -4.53
N CYS A 147 -22.38 13.79 -4.50
CA CYS A 147 -23.78 13.42 -4.63
C CYS A 147 -24.22 13.49 -6.10
N THR A 148 -23.37 13.03 -7.03
CA THR A 148 -23.50 13.29 -8.46
C THR A 148 -24.79 12.65 -9.02
N PRO A 149 -25.83 13.44 -9.36
CA PRO A 149 -26.91 12.94 -10.20
C PRO A 149 -26.34 12.62 -11.59
N LYS A 150 -26.94 11.68 -12.34
CA LYS A 150 -26.47 11.34 -13.69
C LYS A 150 -26.17 12.60 -14.53
N ILE A 151 -24.91 12.80 -14.89
CA ILE A 151 -24.45 13.95 -15.68
C ILE A 151 -25.08 13.86 -17.07
N LYS A 152 -25.90 14.84 -17.40
CA LYS A 152 -26.57 14.95 -18.71
C LYS A 152 -25.62 15.51 -19.76
N GLY A 153 -25.85 15.15 -21.03
CA GLY A 153 -25.00 15.62 -22.13
C GLY A 153 -24.99 17.15 -22.27
N SER A 154 -26.09 17.82 -21.91
CA SER A 154 -26.21 19.29 -21.98
C SER A 154 -25.29 20.04 -21.01
N TRP A 155 -24.73 19.37 -20.02
CA TRP A 155 -23.79 19.97 -19.05
C TRP A 155 -22.34 19.89 -19.53
N ILE A 156 -22.09 19.13 -20.60
CA ILE A 156 -20.75 18.87 -21.11
C ILE A 156 -20.40 19.94 -22.13
N LYS A 157 -19.22 20.54 -21.98
CA LYS A 157 -18.68 21.47 -22.97
C LYS A 157 -18.47 20.73 -24.31
N PRO A 158 -18.93 21.27 -25.46
CA PRO A 158 -18.66 20.66 -26.76
C PRO A 158 -17.17 20.39 -26.98
N GLY A 159 -16.85 19.16 -27.40
CA GLY A 159 -15.47 18.71 -27.63
C GLY A 159 -14.69 18.31 -26.37
N ALA A 160 -15.28 18.36 -25.17
CA ALA A 160 -14.61 17.95 -23.94
C ALA A 160 -14.23 16.45 -23.92
N ALA A 161 -13.20 16.12 -23.16
CA ALA A 161 -12.90 14.75 -22.77
C ALA A 161 -13.65 14.40 -21.48
N VAL A 162 -14.40 13.31 -21.50
CA VAL A 162 -15.23 12.85 -20.38
C VAL A 162 -14.69 11.52 -19.87
N ILE A 163 -14.23 11.53 -18.62
CA ILE A 163 -13.74 10.33 -17.91
C ILE A 163 -14.78 9.96 -16.86
N ASP A 164 -15.55 8.92 -17.14
CA ASP A 164 -16.57 8.36 -16.27
C ASP A 164 -15.96 7.26 -15.40
N VAL A 165 -15.77 7.59 -14.11
CA VAL A 165 -15.21 6.71 -13.08
C VAL A 165 -16.32 5.94 -12.36
N GLY A 166 -17.60 6.32 -12.54
CA GLY A 166 -18.73 5.75 -11.84
C GLY A 166 -18.90 4.26 -12.14
N THR A 167 -19.18 3.47 -11.10
CA THR A 167 -19.48 2.04 -11.22
C THR A 167 -20.70 1.68 -10.38
N ASN A 168 -21.87 2.08 -10.86
CA ASN A 168 -23.13 1.90 -10.16
C ASN A 168 -23.81 0.60 -10.62
N ALA A 169 -24.17 -0.28 -9.68
CA ALA A 169 -24.97 -1.47 -9.98
C ALA A 169 -26.44 -1.09 -10.12
N VAL A 170 -27.07 -1.48 -11.23
CA VAL A 170 -28.50 -1.31 -11.49
C VAL A 170 -29.08 -2.67 -11.81
N ASP A 171 -30.18 -3.02 -11.15
CA ASP A 171 -30.88 -4.29 -11.37
C ASP A 171 -31.17 -4.50 -12.86
N ASP A 172 -30.81 -5.68 -13.34
CA ASP A 172 -30.98 -6.12 -14.72
C ASP A 172 -31.15 -7.64 -14.71
N PRO A 173 -32.41 -8.12 -14.65
CA PRO A 173 -32.71 -9.56 -14.64
C PRO A 173 -32.22 -10.31 -15.88
N SER A 174 -31.86 -9.60 -16.96
CA SER A 174 -31.30 -10.22 -18.17
C SER A 174 -29.83 -10.64 -18.01
N LYS A 175 -29.13 -10.13 -16.99
CA LYS A 175 -27.74 -10.48 -16.70
C LYS A 175 -27.65 -11.64 -15.72
N LYS A 176 -26.68 -12.53 -15.93
CA LYS A 176 -26.37 -13.63 -14.99
C LYS A 176 -26.05 -13.14 -13.57
N SER A 177 -25.51 -11.92 -13.45
CA SER A 177 -25.23 -11.24 -12.18
C SER A 177 -26.48 -10.69 -11.47
N GLY A 178 -27.62 -10.58 -12.18
CA GLY A 178 -28.83 -9.90 -11.70
C GLY A 178 -28.77 -8.37 -11.82
N TYR A 179 -27.63 -7.81 -12.24
CA TYR A 179 -27.41 -6.37 -12.38
C TYR A 179 -26.47 -6.05 -13.54
N ARG A 180 -26.53 -4.81 -14.03
CA ARG A 180 -25.58 -4.19 -14.97
C ARG A 180 -24.86 -3.02 -14.30
N LEU A 181 -23.64 -2.74 -14.73
CA LEU A 181 -22.89 -1.56 -14.29
C LEU A 181 -23.19 -0.38 -15.20
N VAL A 182 -23.46 0.78 -14.60
CA VAL A 182 -23.65 2.05 -15.29
C VAL A 182 -22.77 3.13 -14.66
N GLY A 183 -22.29 4.05 -15.48
CA GLY A 183 -21.47 5.17 -15.03
C GLY A 183 -22.28 6.32 -14.47
N ASP A 184 -21.59 7.37 -14.07
CA ASP A 184 -22.19 8.61 -13.56
C ASP A 184 -22.67 9.52 -14.70
N VAL A 185 -22.29 9.22 -15.95
CA VAL A 185 -22.63 10.02 -17.12
C VAL A 185 -23.71 9.31 -17.95
N ASP A 186 -24.70 10.07 -18.43
CA ASP A 186 -25.57 9.58 -19.51
C ASP A 186 -24.77 9.50 -20.81
N PHE A 187 -24.19 8.32 -21.05
CA PHE A 187 -23.34 8.06 -22.20
C PHE A 187 -24.00 8.39 -23.54
N GLN A 188 -25.32 8.18 -23.68
CA GLN A 188 -26.01 8.36 -24.95
C GLN A 188 -26.16 9.83 -25.32
N GLU A 189 -26.39 10.69 -24.32
CA GLU A 189 -26.41 12.13 -24.53
C GLU A 189 -24.99 12.69 -24.63
N ALA A 190 -24.11 12.28 -23.72
CA ALA A 190 -22.74 12.79 -23.63
C ALA A 190 -21.91 12.50 -24.88
N CYS A 191 -22.08 11.32 -25.50
CA CYS A 191 -21.34 10.96 -26.71
C CYS A 191 -21.69 11.82 -27.93
N LYS A 192 -22.76 12.63 -27.88
CA LYS A 192 -23.12 13.55 -28.96
C LYS A 192 -22.43 14.92 -28.83
N VAL A 193 -21.90 15.23 -27.65
CA VAL A 193 -21.35 16.55 -27.30
C VAL A 193 -19.84 16.47 -27.04
N ALA A 194 -19.39 15.41 -26.36
CA ALA A 194 -18.00 15.20 -26.02
C ALA A 194 -17.13 14.96 -27.28
N GLY A 195 -15.86 15.36 -27.20
CA GLY A 195 -14.85 14.96 -28.18
C GLY A 195 -14.32 13.55 -27.91
N PHE A 196 -14.21 13.21 -26.62
CA PHE A 196 -13.77 11.90 -26.14
C PHE A 196 -14.60 11.45 -24.94
N ILE A 197 -14.87 10.15 -24.81
CA ILE A 197 -15.64 9.61 -23.69
C ILE A 197 -15.22 8.18 -23.33
N THR A 198 -15.10 7.88 -22.04
CA THR A 198 -14.92 6.50 -21.55
C THR A 198 -16.27 5.80 -21.36
N PRO A 199 -16.42 4.53 -21.77
CA PRO A 199 -17.64 3.78 -21.52
C PRO A 199 -17.65 3.16 -20.11
N VAL A 200 -18.84 2.92 -19.57
CA VAL A 200 -19.02 2.07 -18.38
C VAL A 200 -19.99 0.94 -18.73
N PRO A 201 -19.57 -0.34 -18.63
CA PRO A 201 -18.23 -0.82 -18.27
C PRO A 201 -17.23 -0.68 -19.43
N GLY A 202 -15.93 -0.77 -19.13
CA GLY A 202 -14.86 -0.89 -20.13
C GLY A 202 -13.95 0.33 -20.29
N GLY A 203 -14.22 1.42 -19.58
CA GLY A 203 -13.37 2.59 -19.47
C GLY A 203 -12.36 2.47 -18.34
N VAL A 204 -12.64 3.10 -17.20
CA VAL A 204 -11.66 3.27 -16.12
C VAL A 204 -11.35 1.98 -15.36
N GLY A 205 -12.34 1.12 -15.12
CA GLY A 205 -12.15 -0.11 -14.30
C GLY A 205 -10.99 -1.02 -14.73
N PRO A 206 -10.87 -1.41 -16.02
CA PRO A 206 -9.72 -2.17 -16.52
C PRO A 206 -8.36 -1.48 -16.30
N MET A 207 -8.32 -0.15 -16.37
CA MET A 207 -7.11 0.65 -16.15
C MET A 207 -6.69 0.63 -14.68
N THR A 208 -7.64 0.64 -13.74
CA THR A 208 -7.34 0.55 -12.30
C THR A 208 -6.55 -0.72 -11.98
N VAL A 209 -6.96 -1.86 -12.53
CA VAL A 209 -6.23 -3.13 -12.34
C VAL A 209 -4.86 -3.07 -13.00
N ALA A 210 -4.75 -2.55 -14.22
CA ALA A 210 -3.46 -2.43 -14.90
C ALA A 210 -2.47 -1.54 -14.12
N MET A 211 -2.95 -0.45 -13.52
CA MET A 211 -2.13 0.45 -12.69
C MET A 211 -1.72 -0.15 -11.36
N LEU A 212 -2.60 -0.93 -10.71
CA LEU A 212 -2.23 -1.70 -9.53
C LEU A 212 -1.05 -2.66 -9.83
N LEU A 213 -1.11 -3.39 -10.95
CA LEU A 213 -0.03 -4.29 -11.36
C LEU A 213 1.25 -3.51 -11.68
N LYS A 214 1.13 -2.37 -12.38
CA LYS A 214 2.28 -1.50 -12.69
C LYS A 214 2.94 -0.97 -11.42
N ASN A 215 2.16 -0.51 -10.44
CA ASN A 215 2.68 -0.02 -9.16
C ASN A 215 3.42 -1.13 -8.39
N THR A 216 2.88 -2.35 -8.44
CA THR A 216 3.53 -3.54 -7.85
C THR A 216 4.87 -3.85 -8.53
N LEU A 217 4.90 -3.84 -9.86
CA LEU A 217 6.11 -4.03 -10.66
C LEU A 217 7.16 -2.95 -10.34
N ASP A 218 6.75 -1.69 -10.31
CA ASP A 218 7.63 -0.56 -10.00
C ASP A 218 8.17 -0.68 -8.55
N GLY A 219 7.36 -1.17 -7.60
CA GLY A 219 7.80 -1.50 -6.24
C GLY A 219 8.88 -2.58 -6.21
N ALA A 220 8.70 -3.66 -6.96
CA ALA A 220 9.69 -4.72 -7.05
C ALA A 220 11.01 -4.25 -7.67
N LYS A 221 10.95 -3.47 -8.76
CA LYS A 221 12.14 -2.89 -9.40
C LYS A 221 12.95 -2.03 -8.44
N ARG A 222 12.30 -1.14 -7.67
CA ARG A 222 12.97 -0.29 -6.68
C ARG A 222 13.77 -1.13 -5.67
N ILE A 223 13.18 -2.21 -5.16
CA ILE A 223 13.83 -3.09 -4.17
C ILE A 223 15.02 -3.83 -4.79
N ILE A 224 14.86 -4.35 -6.02
CA ILE A 224 15.92 -5.07 -6.74
C ILE A 224 17.09 -4.13 -7.08
N GLU A 225 16.80 -2.93 -7.58
CA GLU A 225 17.82 -1.92 -7.91
C GLU A 225 18.57 -1.41 -6.67
N ASN A 226 17.86 -1.15 -5.57
CA ASN A 226 18.49 -0.77 -4.31
C ASN A 226 19.40 -1.87 -3.77
N SER A 227 18.99 -3.14 -3.90
CA SER A 227 19.81 -4.28 -3.47
C SER A 227 21.13 -4.33 -4.27
N LYS A 228 21.11 -4.05 -5.57
CA LYS A 228 22.32 -3.99 -6.40
C LYS A 228 23.27 -2.87 -5.99
N LEU A 229 22.73 -1.68 -5.74
CA LEU A 229 23.54 -0.54 -5.29
C LEU A 229 24.26 -0.87 -3.98
N ILE A 230 23.58 -1.57 -3.08
CA ILE A 230 24.16 -2.04 -1.82
C ILE A 230 25.23 -3.12 -2.08
N SER A 231 24.95 -4.15 -2.88
CA SER A 231 25.93 -5.19 -3.21
C SER A 231 27.19 -4.61 -3.85
N ARG A 232 27.04 -3.71 -4.83
CA ARG A 232 28.17 -3.03 -5.49
C ARG A 232 28.95 -2.13 -4.54
N ALA A 233 28.28 -1.50 -3.57
CA ALA A 233 28.94 -0.71 -2.53
C ALA A 233 29.68 -1.58 -1.49
N LEU A 234 29.21 -2.82 -1.26
CA LEU A 234 29.84 -3.79 -0.35
C LEU A 234 31.00 -4.55 -1.01
N GLU A 235 30.95 -4.76 -2.33
CA GLU A 235 32.03 -5.34 -3.15
C GLU A 235 33.16 -4.32 -3.43
N TYR A 236 32.98 -3.05 -3.06
CA TYR A 236 33.98 -2.02 -3.26
C TYR A 236 35.11 -2.15 -2.22
N ASP A 237 36.19 -2.81 -2.65
CA ASP A 237 37.40 -3.03 -1.86
C ASP A 237 38.40 -1.88 -2.07
N GLY A 238 38.06 -0.70 -1.55
CA GLY A 238 39.01 0.37 -1.18
C GLY A 238 39.95 1.01 -2.25
N GLY A 239 39.97 0.58 -3.50
CA GLY A 239 40.97 1.00 -4.49
C GLY A 239 40.39 1.72 -5.70
N GLY A 240 40.38 3.06 -5.69
CA GLY A 240 40.14 3.88 -6.89
C GLY A 240 38.87 4.73 -6.84
N GLY A 241 39.02 5.99 -6.42
CA GLY A 241 37.94 6.92 -6.13
C GLY A 241 36.84 7.01 -7.19
N VAL A 242 35.61 6.76 -6.74
CA VAL A 242 34.37 7.15 -7.44
C VAL A 242 33.77 8.33 -6.67
N PRO A 243 33.19 9.35 -7.33
CA PRO A 243 32.57 10.46 -6.63
C PRO A 243 31.48 9.91 -5.70
N LEU A 244 31.52 10.35 -4.45
CA LEU A 244 30.58 10.05 -3.37
C LEU A 244 29.17 10.51 -3.78
N LEU A 245 28.49 9.77 -4.65
CA LEU A 245 27.11 10.05 -5.04
C LEU A 245 26.18 9.47 -3.97
N VAL A 246 26.06 10.22 -2.88
CA VAL A 246 24.89 10.35 -2.00
C VAL A 246 24.11 9.05 -1.76
N VAL A 247 24.75 8.03 -1.19
CA VAL A 247 24.01 7.04 -0.41
C VAL A 247 23.63 7.74 0.89
N ARG A 248 22.37 8.19 1.00
CA ARG A 248 21.81 8.81 2.21
C ARG A 248 22.33 8.07 3.45
N LEU A 249 23.07 8.80 4.29
CA LEU A 249 23.76 8.32 5.50
C LEU A 249 22.95 7.37 6.43
N PRO A 250 21.61 7.43 6.53
CA PRO A 250 20.87 6.53 7.40
C PRO A 250 21.01 5.05 7.04
N LEU A 251 21.04 4.68 5.75
CA LEU A 251 20.99 3.26 5.35
C LEU A 251 22.29 2.52 5.70
N VAL A 252 23.45 3.17 5.49
CA VAL A 252 24.76 2.59 5.82
C VAL A 252 24.91 2.43 7.34
N GLN A 253 24.40 3.39 8.12
CA GLN A 253 24.37 3.32 9.58
C GLN A 253 23.48 2.16 10.07
N ILE A 254 22.29 2.00 9.48
CA ILE A 254 21.34 0.92 9.82
C ILE A 254 21.94 -0.45 9.48
N LEU A 255 22.57 -0.60 8.31
CA LEU A 255 23.20 -1.86 7.91
C LEU A 255 24.45 -2.19 8.73
N LYS A 256 25.27 -1.20 9.09
CA LYS A 256 26.37 -1.40 10.06
C LYS A 256 25.84 -1.86 11.42
N LYS A 257 24.69 -1.33 11.85
CA LYS A 257 24.04 -1.73 13.11
C LYS A 257 23.49 -3.16 13.03
N GLN A 258 22.84 -3.55 11.92
CA GLN A 258 22.34 -4.92 11.72
C GLN A 258 23.45 -5.95 11.59
N LYS A 259 24.55 -5.64 10.87
CA LYS A 259 25.71 -6.53 10.78
C LYS A 259 26.37 -6.75 12.16
N LYS A 260 26.41 -5.71 13.00
CA LYS A 260 26.94 -5.78 14.37
C LYS A 260 26.01 -6.54 15.33
N LEU A 261 24.70 -6.47 15.13
CA LEU A 261 23.70 -7.29 15.85
C LEU A 261 23.84 -8.77 15.47
N HIS A 262 23.88 -9.08 14.18
CA HIS A 262 24.04 -10.45 13.70
C HIS A 262 25.35 -11.10 14.16
N GLN A 263 26.47 -10.35 14.15
CA GLN A 263 27.74 -10.86 14.68
C GLN A 263 27.71 -11.10 16.20
N ARG A 264 26.97 -10.27 16.95
CA ARG A 264 26.76 -10.47 18.40
C ARG A 264 25.89 -11.70 18.69
N ASP A 265 24.87 -11.94 17.86
CA ASP A 265 24.01 -13.11 17.99
C ASP A 265 24.80 -14.40 17.68
N LEU A 266 25.63 -14.40 16.63
CA LEU A 266 26.55 -15.52 16.33
C LEU A 266 27.60 -15.78 17.43
N GLN A 267 28.06 -14.74 18.13
CA GLN A 267 28.96 -14.91 19.28
C GLN A 267 28.24 -15.45 20.52
N ARG A 268 26.97 -15.06 20.75
CA ARG A 268 26.13 -15.63 21.82
C ARG A 268 25.79 -17.10 21.58
N SER A 269 25.61 -17.52 20.33
CA SER A 269 25.33 -18.92 19.97
C SER A 269 26.55 -19.85 20.05
N ARG A 270 27.75 -19.35 20.40
CA ARG A 270 28.99 -20.13 20.53
C ARG A 270 29.54 -20.22 21.96
N MET A 271 28.80 -19.79 22.98
CA MET A 271 29.19 -20.03 24.37
C MET A 271 28.88 -21.48 24.78
N PRO A 272 29.83 -22.22 25.38
CA PRO A 272 29.58 -23.57 25.87
C PRO A 272 28.61 -23.55 27.05
N HIS A 273 27.73 -24.56 27.12
CA HIS A 273 26.88 -24.84 28.27
C HIS A 273 27.76 -25.06 29.52
N ILE A 274 27.55 -24.23 30.54
CA ILE A 274 28.04 -24.50 31.91
C ILE A 274 26.86 -25.12 32.64
N ASN A 275 27.03 -26.38 33.08
CA ASN A 275 26.10 -27.05 33.98
C ASN A 275 26.29 -26.54 35.41
N ASP A 276 25.16 -26.21 36.01
CA ASP A 276 24.75 -26.11 37.42
C ASP A 276 25.83 -26.27 38.51
N GLU A 277 25.89 -25.28 39.41
CA GLU A 277 25.93 -25.49 40.87
C GLU A 277 25.60 -24.18 41.62
N GLU A 278 25.08 -24.36 42.84
CA GLU A 278 24.35 -23.45 43.73
C GLU A 278 25.01 -22.08 44.04
N GLY A 279 24.21 -21.04 44.26
CA GLY A 279 24.72 -19.77 44.82
C GLY A 279 23.70 -18.62 44.93
N GLU A 280 23.18 -18.44 46.15
CA GLU A 280 22.57 -17.24 46.75
C GLU A 280 22.51 -15.93 45.92
N ILE A 281 21.29 -15.41 45.73
CA ILE A 281 21.05 -14.04 45.29
C ILE A 281 21.32 -13.09 46.46
N LYS A 282 22.48 -12.41 46.44
CA LYS A 282 22.74 -11.21 47.25
C LYS A 282 22.39 -9.97 46.44
N GLU A 283 21.30 -9.33 46.85
CA GLU A 283 20.85 -8.03 46.37
C GLU A 283 21.91 -6.97 46.74
N THR A 284 22.67 -6.51 45.74
CA THR A 284 23.63 -5.40 45.90
C THR A 284 23.06 -4.16 45.24
N THR A 285 22.50 -3.29 46.07
CA THR A 285 22.22 -1.90 45.75
C THR A 285 23.53 -1.17 45.48
N SER A 286 23.72 -0.66 44.25
CA SER A 286 24.78 0.30 43.98
C SER A 286 24.21 1.54 43.28
N ARG A 287 24.45 2.67 43.95
CA ARG A 287 24.05 4.03 43.65
C ARG A 287 24.67 4.50 42.33
N MET A 288 23.88 5.09 41.44
CA MET A 288 24.41 5.96 40.39
C MET A 288 24.70 7.35 40.98
N PRO A 289 25.85 7.98 40.67
CA PRO A 289 26.19 9.30 41.18
C PRO A 289 25.36 10.39 40.49
N ASN A 290 24.82 11.29 41.32
CA ASN A 290 24.09 12.48 40.93
C ASN A 290 25.09 13.55 40.47
N ILE A 291 24.94 14.06 39.25
CA ILE A 291 25.65 15.25 38.77
C ILE A 291 24.68 16.42 38.95
N ASN A 292 24.99 17.32 39.88
CA ASN A 292 24.35 18.62 39.99
C ASN A 292 25.09 19.66 39.12
N ASP A 293 24.41 20.79 38.94
CA ASP A 293 24.84 22.08 38.38
C ASP A 293 24.51 22.23 36.87
N GLU A 294 23.70 23.19 36.40
CA GLU A 294 23.37 24.53 36.91
C GLU A 294 21.99 25.03 36.41
N GLY A 295 21.31 25.82 37.26
CA GLY A 295 20.64 27.08 36.88
C GLY A 295 19.26 27.03 36.20
N GLY A 296 18.18 27.29 36.95
CA GLY A 296 16.89 27.67 36.38
C GLY A 296 15.71 27.67 37.35
N GLU A 297 15.50 28.81 38.01
CA GLU A 297 14.39 29.24 38.89
C GLU A 297 13.14 28.36 39.05
N ILE A 298 12.86 28.05 40.32
CA ILE A 298 11.63 27.47 40.85
C ILE A 298 10.57 28.58 40.96
N LYS A 299 9.41 28.39 40.33
CA LYS A 299 8.15 29.02 40.78
C LYS A 299 7.25 27.94 41.37
N GLU A 300 7.07 28.03 42.68
CA GLU A 300 6.23 27.18 43.50
C GLU A 300 4.78 27.69 43.43
N THR A 301 3.81 26.84 43.08
CA THR A 301 2.45 26.95 43.65
C THR A 301 1.78 25.58 43.72
N THR A 302 1.32 25.28 44.93
CA THR A 302 0.71 24.06 45.46
C THR A 302 -0.65 23.77 44.85
N LYS A 303 -0.99 22.48 44.61
CA LYS A 303 -2.24 21.87 45.10
C LYS A 303 -2.31 20.35 44.91
N THR A 304 -2.55 19.71 46.05
CA THR A 304 -2.84 18.31 46.34
C THR A 304 -4.06 17.79 45.58
N GLN A 305 -3.99 16.58 45.01
CA GLN A 305 -5.17 15.72 44.85
C GLN A 305 -4.84 14.24 45.12
N LYS A 306 -5.73 13.65 45.91
CA LYS A 306 -5.66 12.36 46.59
C LYS A 306 -5.85 11.20 45.61
N THR A 307 -4.96 10.21 45.63
CA THR A 307 -5.22 8.87 45.12
C THR A 307 -5.84 8.01 46.22
N LYS A 308 -7.05 7.49 45.95
CA LYS A 308 -7.73 6.49 46.79
C LYS A 308 -7.48 5.12 46.18
N THR A 309 -6.88 4.24 46.97
CA THR A 309 -6.70 2.81 46.72
C THR A 309 -8.03 2.07 46.87
N ILE A 310 -8.35 1.15 45.94
CA ILE A 310 -9.27 0.04 46.19
C ILE A 310 -8.58 -1.25 45.75
N LYS A 311 -8.58 -2.23 46.67
CA LYS A 311 -7.94 -3.55 46.61
C LYS A 311 -8.74 -4.53 45.72
N PRO A 312 -8.10 -5.61 45.24
CA PRO A 312 -8.77 -6.68 44.50
C PRO A 312 -9.59 -7.57 45.44
N GLY A 313 -10.77 -7.96 44.98
CA GLY A 313 -11.62 -9.03 45.49
C GLY A 313 -12.24 -9.75 44.31
#